data_AF-A0A957EC29-F1
#
_entry.id   AF-A0A957EC29-F1
#
_cell.length_a   1.000
_cell.length_b   1.000
_cell.length_c   1.000
_cell.angle_alpha   90.00
_cell.angle_beta   90.00
_cell.angle_gamma   90.00
#
_symmetry.space_group_name_H-M   'P 1'
#
loop_
_entity.id
_entity.type
_entity.pdbx_description
1 polymer ?
#
loop_
_entity_poly.entity_id
_entity_poly.type
_entity_poly.pdbx_seq_one_letter_code
_entity_poly.pdbx_strand_id
1 'polypeptide(L)'
;MTLIKLTNVGLRFLLELCLLLVFGYWGFRTGESNVTKFLLGLGSPILAAMAWGTLLAPKAATRLQEPWLFFIEIVLFGLAVWALAENGRTSLAIFLGTVYILNKVLMLIWHQ
;
A
#
# COMPACT_ATOMS: atom_id res chain seq x y z
N MET A 1 14.75 -19.06 12.35
CA MET A 1 13.36 -18.92 11.85
C MET A 1 12.69 -17.62 12.30
N THR A 2 12.80 -17.22 13.57
CA THR A 2 12.20 -15.97 14.08
C THR A 2 12.74 -14.70 13.44
N LEU A 3 14.05 -14.61 13.19
CA LEU A 3 14.69 -13.45 12.55
C LEU A 3 14.12 -13.15 11.15
N ILE A 4 13.99 -14.16 10.30
CA ILE A 4 13.45 -14.03 8.93
C ILE A 4 11.99 -13.58 8.96
N LYS A 5 11.19 -14.16 9.86
CA LYS A 5 9.80 -13.78 10.10
C LYS A 5 9.66 -12.33 10.56
N LEU A 6 10.56 -11.86 11.43
CA LEU A 6 10.58 -10.48 11.90
C LEU A 6 10.95 -9.51 10.76
N THR A 7 11.94 -9.86 9.95
CA THR A 7 12.32 -9.09 8.75
C THR A 7 11.15 -9.00 7.76
N ASN A 8 10.39 -10.08 7.56
CA ASN A 8 9.26 -10.08 6.64
C ASN A 8 8.13 -9.14 7.13
N VAL A 9 7.87 -9.09 8.43
CA VAL A 9 6.90 -8.14 9.02
C VAL A 9 7.44 -6.71 8.96
N GLY A 10 8.73 -6.49 9.18
CA GLY A 10 9.34 -5.17 9.01
C GLY A 10 9.27 -4.68 7.56
N LEU A 11 9.50 -5.57 6.59
CA LEU A 11 9.38 -5.27 5.17
C LEU A 11 7.94 -4.92 4.78
N ARG A 12 6.96 -5.62 5.35
CA ARG A 12 5.54 -5.30 5.18
C ARG A 12 5.20 -3.89 5.63
N PHE A 13 5.63 -3.52 6.83
CA PHE A 13 5.43 -2.18 7.35
C PHE A 13 6.08 -1.11 6.45
N LEU A 14 7.28 -1.40 5.93
CA LEU A 14 7.95 -0.51 4.98
C LEU A 14 7.15 -0.37 3.68
N LEU A 15 6.57 -1.46 3.16
CA LEU A 15 5.70 -1.44 1.99
C LEU A 15 4.43 -0.61 2.23
N GLU A 16 3.82 -0.71 3.41
CA GLU A 16 2.67 0.13 3.81
C GLU A 16 3.04 1.62 3.81
N LEU A 17 4.22 1.98 4.33
CA LEU A 17 4.72 3.35 4.26
C LEU A 17 4.98 3.81 2.82
N CYS A 18 5.59 2.97 2.00
CA CYS A 18 5.80 3.26 0.58
C CYS A 18 4.48 3.48 -0.15
N LEU A 19 3.45 2.69 0.14
CA LEU A 19 2.11 2.84 -0.43
C LEU A 19 1.53 4.23 -0.13
N LEU A 20 1.61 4.69 1.13
CA LEU A 20 1.15 6.03 1.50
C LEU A 20 1.96 7.13 0.80
N LEU A 21 3.28 7.00 0.71
CA LEU A 21 4.13 7.96 0.00
C LEU A 21 3.80 8.03 -1.50
N VAL A 22 3.53 6.88 -2.12
CA VAL A 22 3.15 6.80 -3.54
C VAL A 22 1.81 7.49 -3.79
N PHE A 23 0.80 7.25 -2.94
CA PHE A 23 -0.49 7.93 -3.06
C PHE A 23 -0.36 9.44 -2.89
N GLY A 24 0.46 9.90 -1.93
CA GLY A 24 0.74 11.33 -1.78
C GLY A 24 1.45 11.91 -3.00
N TYR A 25 2.51 11.25 -3.46
CA TYR A 25 3.27 11.68 -4.64
C TYR A 25 2.40 11.77 -5.89
N TRP A 26 1.56 10.75 -6.13
CA TRP A 26 0.61 10.75 -7.23
C TRP A 26 -0.38 11.89 -7.11
N GLY A 27 -1.01 12.08 -5.95
CA GLY A 27 -1.99 13.15 -5.76
C GLY A 27 -1.43 14.56 -5.98
N PHE A 28 -0.17 14.82 -5.57
CA PHE A 28 0.50 16.09 -5.85
C PHE A 28 0.86 16.29 -7.32
N ARG A 29 1.04 15.22 -8.09
CA ARG A 29 1.45 15.26 -9.50
C ARG A 29 0.26 15.31 -10.45
N THR A 30 -0.88 14.73 -10.08
CA THR A 30 -2.09 14.67 -10.90
C THR A 30 -2.94 15.96 -10.84
N GLY A 31 -2.89 16.71 -9.74
CA GLY A 31 -3.69 17.95 -9.64
C GLY A 31 -3.22 19.03 -10.63
N GLU A 32 -4.13 19.64 -11.38
CA GLU A 32 -3.78 20.77 -12.28
C GLU A 32 -3.70 22.10 -11.53
N SER A 33 -4.59 22.33 -10.56
CA SER A 33 -4.61 23.52 -9.71
C SER A 33 -3.90 23.28 -8.37
N ASN A 34 -3.35 24.32 -7.75
CA ASN A 34 -2.70 24.22 -6.43
C ASN A 34 -3.63 23.64 -5.35
N VAL A 35 -4.93 23.92 -5.43
CA VAL A 35 -5.94 23.40 -4.50
C VAL A 35 -6.18 21.92 -4.74
N THR A 36 -6.34 21.51 -6.00
CA THR A 36 -6.55 20.10 -6.37
C THR A 36 -5.32 19.23 -6.04
N LYS A 37 -4.11 19.76 -6.23
CA LYS A 37 -2.85 19.08 -5.83
C LYS A 37 -2.80 18.81 -4.35
N PHE A 38 -3.17 19.79 -3.52
CA PHE A 38 -3.20 19.63 -2.08
C PHE A 38 -4.28 18.64 -1.63
N LEU A 39 -5.49 18.76 -2.19
CA LEU A 39 -6.60 17.87 -1.87
C LEU A 39 -6.30 16.42 -2.26
N LEU A 40 -5.76 16.16 -3.45
CA LEU A 40 -5.41 14.81 -3.88
C LEU A 40 -4.15 14.30 -3.17
N GLY A 41 -3.13 15.15 -3.02
CA GLY A 41 -1.84 14.80 -2.42
C GLY A 41 -1.92 14.49 -0.94
N LEU A 42 -2.79 15.16 -0.17
CA LEU A 42 -3.06 14.78 1.22
C LEU A 42 -4.26 13.84 1.35
N GLY A 43 -5.33 14.08 0.59
CA GLY A 43 -6.56 13.30 0.69
C GLY A 43 -6.36 11.85 0.31
N SER A 44 -5.62 11.55 -0.76
CA SER A 44 -5.39 10.17 -1.19
C SER A 44 -4.66 9.33 -0.13
N PRO A 45 -3.50 9.74 0.43
CA PRO A 45 -2.84 8.97 1.48
C PRO A 45 -3.63 8.92 2.78
N ILE A 46 -4.36 9.98 3.14
CA ILE A 46 -5.21 9.97 4.34
C ILE A 46 -6.35 8.96 4.18
N LEU A 47 -7.04 8.96 3.04
CA LEU A 47 -8.11 8.01 2.74
C LEU A 47 -7.58 6.58 2.71
N ALA A 48 -6.41 6.34 2.11
CA ALA A 48 -5.76 5.04 2.11
C ALA A 48 -5.41 4.59 3.54
N ALA A 49 -4.86 5.48 4.38
CA ALA A 49 -4.54 5.19 5.77
C ALA A 49 -5.79 4.89 6.61
N MET A 50 -6.89 5.63 6.40
CA MET A 50 -8.16 5.39 7.07
C MET A 50 -8.78 4.04 6.63
N ALA A 51 -8.81 3.75 5.33
CA ALA A 51 -9.30 2.48 4.80
C ALA A 51 -8.46 1.32 5.36
N TRP A 52 -7.14 1.45 5.39
CA TRP A 52 -6.24 0.46 5.95
C TRP A 52 -6.48 0.26 7.45
N GLY A 53 -6.53 1.35 8.21
CA GLY A 53 -6.73 1.34 9.66
C GLY A 53 -8.09 0.79 10.11
N THR A 54 -9.13 0.95 9.28
CA THR A 54 -10.50 0.54 9.61
C THR A 54 -10.85 -0.86 9.08
N LEU A 55 -10.24 -1.31 7.99
CA LEU A 55 -10.61 -2.56 7.33
C LEU A 55 -9.52 -3.64 7.40
N LEU A 56 -8.24 -3.25 7.34
CA LEU A 56 -7.09 -4.17 7.21
C LEU A 56 -6.31 -4.33 8.51
N ALA A 57 -6.28 -3.32 9.39
CA ALA A 57 -5.44 -3.33 10.57
C ALA A 57 -5.83 -4.47 11.54
N PRO A 58 -4.85 -5.10 12.22
CA PRO A 58 -5.12 -6.20 13.15
C PRO A 58 -5.97 -5.77 14.37
N LYS A 59 -5.93 -4.48 14.73
CA LYS A 59 -6.77 -3.86 15.77
C LYS A 59 -7.97 -3.08 15.20
N ALA A 60 -8.29 -3.26 13.91
CA ALA A 60 -9.41 -2.58 13.30
C ALA A 60 -10.75 -2.98 13.94
N ALA A 61 -11.62 -2.00 14.19
CA ALA A 61 -12.96 -2.26 14.72
C ALA A 61 -13.80 -3.12 13.77
N THR A 62 -13.63 -2.93 12.46
CA THR A 62 -14.29 -3.67 11.38
C THR A 62 -13.27 -4.41 10.53
N ARG A 63 -12.41 -5.22 11.19
CA ARG A 63 -11.44 -6.05 10.47
C ARG A 63 -12.18 -6.99 9.52
N LEU A 64 -11.90 -6.88 8.23
CA LEU A 64 -12.43 -7.80 7.24
C LEU A 64 -11.85 -9.19 7.45
N GLN A 65 -12.68 -10.21 7.25
CA GLN A 65 -12.23 -11.59 7.22
C GLN A 65 -11.58 -11.89 5.86
N GLU A 66 -10.63 -12.81 5.84
CA GLU A 66 -10.19 -13.46 4.61
C GLU A 66 -11.44 -14.05 3.91
N PRO A 67 -11.63 -13.85 2.59
CA PRO A 67 -10.67 -13.37 1.59
C PRO A 67 -10.76 -11.86 1.28
N TRP A 68 -11.70 -11.12 1.88
CA TRP A 68 -11.92 -9.71 1.54
C TRP A 68 -10.75 -8.81 1.94
N LEU A 69 -10.10 -9.11 3.07
CA LEU A 69 -8.89 -8.40 3.50
C LEU A 69 -7.80 -8.45 2.42
N PHE A 70 -7.52 -9.65 1.89
CA PHE A 70 -6.58 -9.86 0.80
C PHE A 70 -6.95 -9.08 -0.46
N PHE A 71 -8.25 -9.04 -0.80
CA PHE A 71 -8.72 -8.36 -1.99
C PHE A 71 -8.49 -6.84 -1.91
N ILE A 72 -8.85 -6.20 -0.78
CA ILE A 72 -8.63 -4.76 -0.60
C ILE A 72 -7.14 -4.44 -0.57
N GLU A 73 -6.34 -5.29 0.06
CA GLU A 73 -4.88 -5.13 0.11
C GLU A 73 -4.27 -5.10 -1.29
N ILE A 74 -4.63 -6.06 -2.14
CA ILE A 74 -4.19 -6.12 -3.53
C ILE A 74 -4.67 -4.90 -4.30
N VAL A 75 -5.92 -4.47 -4.09
CA VAL A 75 -6.45 -3.28 -4.77
C VAL A 75 -5.64 -2.03 -4.37
N LEU A 76 -5.35 -1.83 -3.09
CA LEU A 76 -4.57 -0.68 -2.62
C LEU A 76 -3.13 -0.69 -3.17
N PHE A 77 -2.45 -1.84 -3.13
CA PHE A 77 -1.11 -1.95 -3.73
C PHE A 77 -1.13 -1.85 -5.25
N GLY A 78 -2.14 -2.41 -5.91
CA GLY A 78 -2.34 -2.32 -7.36
C GLY A 78 -2.56 -0.87 -7.81
N LEU A 79 -3.35 -0.10 -7.06
CA LEU A 79 -3.53 1.33 -7.28
C LEU A 79 -2.22 2.09 -7.09
N ALA A 80 -1.39 1.75 -6.08
CA ALA A 80 -0.07 2.37 -5.90
C ALA A 80 0.89 2.05 -7.08
N VAL A 81 0.91 0.82 -7.57
CA VAL A 81 1.69 0.43 -8.76
C VAL A 81 1.22 1.20 -10.00
N TRP A 82 -0.10 1.28 -10.21
CA TRP A 82 -0.69 2.03 -11.31
C TRP A 82 -0.35 3.52 -11.24
N ALA A 83 -0.45 4.12 -10.05
CA ALA A 83 -0.08 5.50 -9.78
C ALA A 83 1.40 5.80 -10.10
N LEU A 84 2.32 4.88 -9.79
CA LEU A 84 3.72 5.01 -10.19
C LEU A 84 3.93 4.85 -11.70
N ALA A 85 3.18 3.96 -12.35
CA ALA A 85 3.27 3.73 -13.79
C ALA A 85 2.80 4.96 -14.58
N GLU A 86 1.68 5.58 -14.19
CA GLU A 86 1.19 6.81 -14.81
C GLU A 86 2.22 7.95 -14.71
N ASN A 87 2.95 8.00 -13.60
CA ASN A 87 4.00 8.97 -13.35
C ASN A 87 5.31 8.72 -14.12
N GLY A 88 5.35 7.73 -15.02
CA GLY A 88 6.52 7.35 -15.81
C GLY A 88 7.62 6.64 -14.99
N ARG A 89 7.32 6.25 -13.74
CA ARG A 89 8.26 5.60 -12.82
C ARG A 89 8.09 4.07 -12.87
N THR A 90 8.03 3.50 -14.06
CA THR A 90 7.74 2.07 -14.28
C THR A 90 8.70 1.14 -13.54
N SER A 91 9.98 1.50 -13.44
CA SER A 91 10.96 0.72 -12.67
C SER A 91 10.60 0.60 -11.19
N LEU A 92 10.17 1.70 -10.56
CA LEU A 92 9.70 1.70 -9.16
C LEU A 92 8.37 0.96 -9.01
N ALA A 93 7.47 1.06 -9.99
CA ALA A 93 6.20 0.35 -10.00
C ALA A 93 6.42 -1.17 -9.98
N ILE A 94 7.29 -1.67 -10.86
CA ILE A 94 7.65 -3.10 -10.93
C ILE A 94 8.35 -3.54 -9.65
N PHE A 95 9.27 -2.73 -9.12
CA PHE A 95 9.97 -3.04 -7.88
C PHE A 95 8.99 -3.17 -6.70
N LEU A 96 8.12 -2.17 -6.50
CA LEU A 96 7.12 -2.18 -5.44
C LEU A 96 6.19 -3.39 -5.55
N GLY A 97 5.66 -3.66 -6.75
CA GLY A 97 4.79 -4.80 -7.00
C GLY A 97 5.49 -6.15 -6.75
N THR A 98 6.73 -6.31 -7.20
CA THR A 98 7.50 -7.54 -7.00
C THR A 98 7.80 -7.78 -5.53
N VAL A 99 8.26 -6.76 -4.81
CA VAL A 99 8.57 -6.87 -3.37
C VAL A 99 7.30 -7.16 -2.57
N TYR A 100 6.17 -6.56 -2.94
CA TYR A 100 4.87 -6.85 -2.32
C TYR A 100 4.45 -8.32 -2.52
N ILE A 101 4.52 -8.83 -3.76
CA ILE A 101 4.15 -10.22 -4.06
C ILE A 101 5.03 -11.19 -3.26
N LEU A 102 6.35 -10.98 -3.26
CA LEU A 102 7.27 -11.83 -2.51
C LEU A 102 6.95 -11.81 -1.02
N ASN A 103 6.81 -10.62 -0.43
CA ASN A 103 6.45 -10.47 0.98
C ASN A 103 5.14 -11.19 1.32
N LYS A 104 4.12 -11.06 0.47
CA LYS A 104 2.81 -11.66 0.67
C LYS A 104 2.84 -13.18 0.57
N VAL A 105 3.55 -13.73 -0.41
CA VAL A 105 3.75 -15.19 -0.54
C VAL A 105 4.46 -15.74 0.70
N LEU A 106 5.49 -15.06 1.20
CA LEU A 106 6.18 -15.44 2.43
C LEU A 106 5.25 -15.41 3.65
N MET A 107 4.35 -14.41 3.75
CA MET A 107 3.34 -14.36 4.81
C MET A 107 2.36 -15.52 4.76
N LEU A 108 1.85 -15.86 3.58
CA LEU A 108 0.92 -16.97 3.38
C LEU A 108 1.57 -18.31 3.75
N ILE A 109 2.81 -18.55 3.31
CA ILE A 109 3.55 -19.78 3.62
C ILE A 109 3.78 -19.92 5.12
N TRP A 110 4.16 -18.83 5.79
CA TRP A 110 4.47 -18.85 7.24
C TRP A 110 3.28 -18.59 8.15
N HIS A 111 2.07 -18.42 7.61
CA HIS A 111 0.84 -18.06 8.34
C HIS A 111 1.04 -16.85 9.26
N GLN A 112 1.65 -15.79 8.73
CA GLN A 112 1.80 -14.48 9.39
C GLN A 112 0.69 -13.53 8.97
#